data_AF-A0A2N3HKN8-F1
#
_entry.id   AF-A0A2N3HKN8-F1
#
_cell.length_a   1.000
_cell.length_b   1.000
_cell.length_c   1.000
_cell.angle_alpha   90.00
_cell.angle_beta   90.00
_cell.angle_gamma   90.00
#
_symmetry.space_group_name_H-M   'P 1'
#
loop_
_entity.id
_entity.type
_entity.pdbx_description
1 polymer ?
#
loop_
_entity_poly.entity_id
_entity_poly.type
_entity_poly.pdbx_seq_one_letter_code
_entity_poly.pdbx_strand_id
1 'polypeptide(L)'
;MIITILLVIIIAPLVIQKIKWKEDEEKIEEAYTETSIKYIISIFFSIVASTVIALKANIPASSGHGGFIYIIGPGFLGILVLIAYLVCLSTFPEKKVIIGITAILINLSIGIWFMFS
;
A
#
# COMPACT_ATOMS: atom_id res chain seq x y z
N MET A 1 -21.81 0.56 -0.70
CA MET A 1 -21.04 -0.58 -0.12
C MET A 1 -19.54 -0.28 -0.06
N ILE A 2 -18.86 0.03 -1.17
CA ILE A 2 -17.42 0.40 -1.17
C ILE A 2 -17.13 1.65 -0.31
N ILE A 3 -17.96 2.69 -0.44
CA ILE A 3 -17.86 3.92 0.36
C ILE A 3 -18.05 3.63 1.86
N THR A 4 -18.91 2.67 2.20
CA THR A 4 -19.19 2.26 3.58
C THR A 4 -17.99 1.51 4.19
N ILE A 5 -17.33 0.66 3.40
CA ILE A 5 -16.11 -0.05 3.82
C ILE A 5 -14.94 0.94 3.99
N LEU A 6 -14.78 1.89 3.06
CA LEU A 6 -13.81 2.98 3.18
C LEU A 6 -14.04 3.84 4.42
N LEU A 7 -15.30 4.18 4.73
CA LEU A 7 -15.67 4.92 5.93
C LEU A 7 -15.33 4.14 7.20
N VAL A 8 -15.56 2.83 7.25
CA VAL A 8 -15.19 2.01 8.43
C VAL A 8 -13.68 1.92 8.60
N ILE A 9 -12.92 1.77 7.50
CA ILE A 9 -11.45 1.74 7.51
C ILE A 9 -10.86 3.09 7.95
N ILE A 10 -11.52 4.21 7.64
CA ILE A 10 -11.05 5.56 8.01
C ILE A 10 -11.50 5.95 9.42
N ILE A 11 -12.75 5.64 9.80
CA ILE A 11 -13.34 6.08 11.07
C ILE A 11 -12.90 5.22 12.24
N ALA A 12 -12.75 3.89 12.06
CA ALA A 12 -12.31 3.00 13.13
C ALA A 12 -10.95 3.40 13.73
N PRO A 13 -9.88 3.70 12.94
CA PRO A 13 -8.63 4.16 13.51
C PRO A 13 -8.72 5.56 14.14
N LEU A 14 -9.57 6.46 13.64
CA LEU A 14 -9.77 7.79 14.24
C LEU A 14 -10.46 7.73 15.61
N VAL A 15 -11.41 6.83 15.80
CA VAL A 15 -12.09 6.62 17.09
C VAL A 15 -11.15 5.97 18.11
N ILE A 16 -10.27 5.07 17.67
CA ILE A 16 -9.24 4.45 18.52
C ILE A 16 -8.13 5.45 18.88
N GLN A 17 -7.74 6.34 17.97
CA GLN A 17 -6.72 7.39 18.20
C GLN A 17 -7.15 8.44 19.24
N LYS A 18 -8.44 8.79 19.32
CA LYS A 18 -8.93 9.81 20.26
C LYS A 18 -8.77 9.41 21.74
N ILE A 19 -8.54 8.12 22.04
CA ILE A 19 -8.37 7.58 23.40
C ILE A 19 -6.89 7.55 23.84
N LYS A 20 -5.93 7.60 22.91
CA LYS A 20 -4.48 7.40 23.18
C LYS A 20 -3.60 8.65 23.16
N TRP A 21 -4.17 9.81 22.86
CA TRP A 21 -3.46 11.05 22.48
C TRP A 21 -2.38 11.60 23.43
N LYS A 22 -2.20 11.06 24.64
CA LYS A 22 -1.17 11.47 25.61
C LYS A 22 0.01 10.49 25.71
N GLU A 23 -0.10 9.32 25.10
CA GLU A 23 0.93 8.26 25.00
C GLU A 23 1.48 8.15 23.54
N ASP A 24 0.92 8.93 22.61
CA ASP A 24 1.15 8.82 21.16
C ASP A 24 2.28 9.70 20.63
N GLU A 25 2.69 10.78 21.32
CA GLU A 25 3.82 11.63 20.84
C GLU A 25 5.13 10.84 20.76
N GLU A 26 5.43 10.03 21.77
CA GLU A 26 6.65 9.20 21.82
C GLU A 26 6.60 8.09 20.75
N LYS A 27 5.42 7.49 20.52
CA LYS A 27 5.21 6.46 19.48
C LYS A 27 5.31 7.01 18.06
N ILE A 28 4.93 8.27 17.84
CA ILE A 28 5.05 8.91 16.52
C ILE A 28 6.51 9.16 16.18
N GLU A 29 7.35 9.59 17.13
CA GLU A 29 8.79 9.71 16.92
C GLU A 29 9.44 8.36 16.59
N GLU A 30 9.02 7.28 17.26
CA GLU A 30 9.50 5.93 16.96
C GLU A 30 9.02 5.40 15.58
N ALA A 31 7.88 5.87 15.09
CA ALA A 31 7.31 5.46 13.80
C ALA A 31 8.11 6.02 12.61
N TYR A 32 8.47 7.31 12.65
CA TYR A 32 9.07 8.02 11.52
C TYR A 32 10.60 8.12 11.64
N THR A 33 11.26 6.96 11.57
CA THR A 33 12.72 6.86 11.55
C THR A 33 13.29 6.77 10.12
N GLU A 34 14.60 6.89 9.97
CA GLU A 34 15.29 6.66 8.69
C GLU A 34 14.90 5.31 8.04
N THR A 35 14.69 4.28 8.88
CA THR A 35 14.21 2.97 8.44
C THR A 35 12.83 3.02 7.80
N SER A 36 11.88 3.75 8.38
CA SER A 36 10.52 3.80 7.83
C SER A 36 10.49 4.60 6.53
N ILE A 37 11.33 5.63 6.39
CA ILE A 37 11.56 6.35 5.12
C ILE A 37 12.10 5.40 4.04
N LYS A 38 13.10 4.56 4.37
CA LYS A 38 13.61 3.54 3.43
C LYS A 38 12.48 2.62 2.94
N TYR A 39 11.62 2.14 3.83
CA TYR A 39 10.48 1.31 3.44
C TYR A 39 9.43 2.06 2.64
N ILE A 40 9.12 3.32 2.94
CA ILE A 40 8.21 4.15 2.13
C ILE A 40 8.74 4.23 0.69
N ILE A 41 10.03 4.52 0.53
CA ILE A 41 10.67 4.58 -0.79
C ILE A 41 10.66 3.22 -1.48
N SER A 42 10.99 2.13 -0.77
CA SER A 42 10.95 0.78 -1.32
C SER A 42 9.54 0.35 -1.73
N ILE A 43 8.52 0.69 -0.96
CA ILE A 43 7.12 0.43 -1.30
C ILE A 43 6.75 1.22 -2.54
N PHE A 44 7.11 2.50 -2.63
CA PHE A 44 6.88 3.29 -3.84
C PHE A 44 7.51 2.65 -5.10
N PHE A 45 8.78 2.23 -5.03
CA PHE A 45 9.43 1.52 -6.14
C PHE A 45 8.78 0.16 -6.43
N SER A 46 8.24 -0.53 -5.42
CA SER A 46 7.51 -1.78 -5.64
C SER A 46 6.20 -1.57 -6.40
N ILE A 47 5.55 -0.39 -6.30
CA ILE A 47 4.38 -0.03 -7.13
C ILE A 47 4.80 0.08 -8.59
N VAL A 48 5.91 0.78 -8.86
CA VAL A 48 6.46 0.89 -10.22
C VAL A 48 6.84 -0.49 -10.76
N ALA A 49 7.51 -1.31 -9.96
CA ALA A 49 7.86 -2.68 -10.33
C ALA A 49 6.61 -3.52 -10.63
N SER A 50 5.56 -3.40 -9.81
CA SER A 50 4.27 -4.06 -10.01
C SER A 50 3.66 -3.73 -11.36
N THR A 51 3.64 -2.44 -11.73
CA THR A 51 3.17 -1.98 -13.04
C THR A 51 4.03 -2.53 -14.19
N VAL A 52 5.36 -2.53 -14.04
CA VAL A 52 6.27 -3.09 -15.06
C VAL A 52 6.03 -4.59 -15.24
N ILE A 53 5.77 -5.34 -14.16
CA ILE A 53 5.42 -6.76 -14.23
C ILE A 53 4.08 -6.95 -14.94
N ALA A 54 3.05 -6.18 -14.57
CA ALA A 54 1.72 -6.27 -15.18
C ALA A 54 1.75 -5.97 -16.69
N LEU A 55 2.59 -5.04 -17.13
CA LEU A 55 2.77 -4.72 -18.55
C LEU A 55 3.41 -5.84 -19.38
N LYS A 56 4.00 -6.86 -18.74
CA LYS A 56 4.46 -8.07 -19.43
C LYS A 56 3.34 -9.09 -19.68
N ALA A 57 2.10 -8.80 -19.29
CA ALA A 57 0.94 -9.60 -19.67
C ALA A 57 0.86 -9.72 -21.20
N ASN A 58 0.39 -10.87 -21.69
CA ASN A 58 0.08 -11.04 -23.11
C ASN A 58 -1.22 -10.29 -23.45
N ILE A 59 -1.12 -8.97 -23.66
CA ILE A 59 -2.26 -8.11 -23.96
C ILE A 59 -2.70 -8.32 -25.43
N PRO A 60 -3.96 -8.72 -25.70
CA PRO A 60 -4.46 -8.84 -27.07
C PRO A 60 -4.44 -7.49 -27.78
N ALA A 61 -4.01 -7.44 -29.05
CA ALA A 61 -3.95 -6.20 -29.83
C ALA A 61 -5.32 -5.52 -30.04
N SER A 62 -6.44 -6.23 -29.83
CA SER A 62 -7.81 -5.68 -29.87
C SER A 62 -8.22 -4.94 -28.60
N SER A 63 -7.44 -5.03 -27.52
CA SER A 63 -7.73 -4.42 -26.21
C SER A 63 -7.34 -2.94 -26.16
N GLY A 64 -7.85 -2.14 -27.10
CA GLY A 64 -7.50 -0.72 -27.26
C GLY A 64 -7.66 0.13 -25.98
N HIS A 65 -8.47 -0.30 -25.00
CA HIS A 65 -8.55 0.27 -23.64
C HIS A 65 -8.11 -0.71 -22.54
N GLY A 66 -7.99 -2.00 -22.85
CA GLY A 66 -7.62 -3.03 -21.89
C GLY A 66 -6.15 -2.97 -21.47
N GLY A 67 -5.24 -2.51 -22.34
CA GLY A 67 -3.83 -2.30 -21.93
C GLY A 67 -3.64 -1.28 -20.80
N PHE A 68 -4.58 -0.35 -20.65
CA PHE A 68 -4.51 0.71 -19.63
C PHE A 68 -4.80 0.19 -18.22
N ILE A 69 -5.55 -0.90 -18.08
CA ILE A 69 -5.84 -1.49 -16.77
C ILE A 69 -4.58 -2.08 -16.11
N TYR A 70 -3.62 -2.53 -16.91
CA TYR A 70 -2.32 -3.05 -16.45
C TYR A 70 -1.39 -1.95 -15.94
N ILE A 71 -1.75 -0.67 -16.15
CA ILE A 71 -1.05 0.49 -15.58
C ILE A 71 -1.82 1.00 -14.37
N ILE A 72 -3.12 1.30 -14.55
CA ILE A 72 -3.94 1.90 -13.48
C ILE A 72 -4.20 0.92 -12.35
N GLY A 73 -4.51 -0.34 -12.63
CA GLY A 73 -4.87 -1.33 -11.63
C GLY A 73 -3.75 -1.54 -10.61
N PRO A 74 -2.55 -1.98 -11.04
CA PRO A 74 -1.40 -2.13 -10.16
C PRO A 74 -1.00 -0.83 -9.45
N GLY A 75 -1.05 0.30 -10.17
CA GLY A 75 -0.74 1.62 -9.59
C GLY A 75 -1.69 2.00 -8.46
N PHE A 76 -3.00 1.89 -8.70
CA PHE A 76 -4.04 2.24 -7.73
C PHE A 76 -4.01 1.32 -6.51
N LEU A 77 -3.96 -0.01 -6.71
CA LEU A 77 -3.84 -0.96 -5.61
C LEU A 77 -2.54 -0.77 -4.84
N GLY A 78 -1.44 -0.45 -5.53
CA GLY A 78 -0.15 -0.18 -4.90
C GLY A 78 -0.15 1.06 -4.02
N ILE A 79 -0.85 2.12 -4.44
CA ILE A 79 -1.06 3.32 -3.60
C ILE A 79 -1.88 2.95 -2.35
N LEU A 80 -2.92 2.12 -2.48
CA LEU A 80 -3.68 1.66 -1.32
C LEU A 80 -2.82 0.87 -0.33
N VAL A 81 -1.90 0.03 -0.82
CA VAL A 81 -0.94 -0.69 0.02
C VAL A 81 0.02 0.27 0.74
N LEU A 82 0.48 1.33 0.07
CA LEU A 82 1.30 2.37 0.70
C LEU A 82 0.53 3.10 1.81
N ILE A 83 -0.73 3.46 1.57
CA ILE A 83 -1.59 4.09 2.60
C ILE A 83 -1.79 3.14 3.78
N ALA A 84 -2.06 1.86 3.52
CA ALA A 84 -2.21 0.84 4.56
C ALA A 84 -0.91 0.68 5.36
N TYR A 85 0.26 0.71 4.72
CA TYR A 85 1.55 0.70 5.40
C TYR A 85 1.69 1.91 6.33
N LEU A 86 1.37 3.13 5.88
CA LEU A 86 1.46 4.34 6.71
C LEU A 86 0.54 4.27 7.93
N VAL A 87 -0.71 3.81 7.76
CA VAL A 87 -1.65 3.63 8.87
C VAL A 87 -1.14 2.58 9.86
N CYS A 88 -0.63 1.45 9.36
CA CYS A 88 -0.05 0.40 10.20
C CYS A 88 1.22 0.87 10.91
N LEU A 89 2.05 1.69 10.26
CA LEU A 89 3.26 2.27 10.84
C LEU A 89 2.92 3.21 12.01
N SER A 90 1.89 4.03 11.88
CA SER A 90 1.41 4.89 12.97
C SER A 90 0.75 4.12 14.11
N THR A 91 0.30 2.88 13.88
CA THR A 91 -0.41 2.07 14.89
C THR A 91 0.51 1.08 15.59
N PHE A 92 1.47 0.50 14.86
CA PHE A 92 2.39 -0.56 15.30
C PHE A 92 3.83 -0.27 14.83
N PRO A 93 4.44 0.84 15.31
CA PRO A 93 5.77 1.26 14.89
C PRO A 93 6.86 0.20 15.13
N GLU A 94 6.69 -0.64 16.16
CA GLU A 94 7.60 -1.73 16.49
C GLU A 94 7.65 -2.84 15.43
N LYS A 95 6.63 -2.94 14.57
CA LYS A 95 6.53 -3.95 13.49
C LYS A 95 6.82 -3.37 12.10
N LYS A 96 7.32 -2.13 12.00
CA LYS A 96 7.54 -1.42 10.73
C LYS A 96 8.29 -2.21 9.66
N VAL A 97 9.29 -2.99 10.06
CA VAL A 97 10.07 -3.87 9.17
C VAL A 97 9.19 -4.96 8.53
N ILE A 98 8.44 -5.71 9.36
CA ILE A 98 7.60 -6.81 8.89
C ILE A 98 6.47 -6.27 8.01
N ILE A 99 5.84 -5.17 8.43
CA ILE A 99 4.77 -4.52 7.67
C ILE A 99 5.31 -4.00 6.34
N GLY A 100 6.51 -3.40 6.32
CA GLY A 100 7.15 -2.89 5.12
C GLY A 100 7.49 -3.99 4.10
N ILE A 101 8.09 -5.09 4.56
CA ILE A 101 8.37 -6.26 3.71
C ILE A 101 7.06 -6.84 3.15
N THR A 102 6.04 -6.99 4.00
CA THR A 102 4.74 -7.51 3.58
C THR A 102 4.09 -6.62 2.52
N ALA A 103 4.12 -5.29 2.69
CA ALA A 103 3.61 -4.33 1.71
C ALA A 103 4.31 -4.46 0.35
N ILE A 104 5.64 -4.61 0.34
CA ILE A 104 6.40 -4.85 -0.89
C ILE A 104 5.97 -6.16 -1.56
N LEU A 105 5.85 -7.25 -0.80
CA LEU A 105 5.43 -8.55 -1.34
C LEU A 105 4.00 -8.51 -1.90
N ILE A 106 3.08 -7.78 -1.26
CA ILE A 106 1.72 -7.58 -1.75
C ILE A 106 1.76 -6.82 -3.09
N ASN A 107 2.52 -5.73 -3.20
CA ASN A 107 2.65 -4.98 -4.45
C ASN A 107 3.19 -5.83 -5.59
N LEU A 108 4.24 -6.64 -5.34
CA LEU A 108 4.75 -7.57 -6.35
C LEU A 108 3.71 -8.62 -6.74
N SER A 109 2.98 -9.16 -5.76
CA SER A 109 1.90 -10.14 -5.99
C SER A 109 0.76 -9.56 -6.82
N ILE A 110 0.40 -8.28 -6.61
CA ILE A 110 -0.57 -7.57 -7.45
C ILE A 110 -0.08 -7.55 -8.90
N GLY A 111 1.18 -7.18 -9.14
CA GLY A 111 1.75 -7.11 -10.49
C GLY A 111 1.73 -8.47 -11.19
N ILE A 112 2.12 -9.53 -10.46
CA ILE A 112 2.06 -10.92 -10.94
C ILE A 112 0.62 -11.34 -11.24
N TRP A 113 -0.34 -11.01 -10.37
CA TRP A 113 -1.74 -11.33 -10.59
C TRP A 113 -2.28 -10.68 -11.86
N PHE A 114 -1.98 -9.40 -12.08
CA PHE A 114 -2.32 -8.73 -13.33
C PHE A 114 -1.60 -9.37 -14.52
N MET A 115 -0.33 -9.75 -14.41
CA MET A 115 0.41 -10.39 -15.52
C MET A 115 -0.27 -11.68 -16.03
N PHE A 116 -0.92 -12.43 -15.15
CA PHE A 116 -1.61 -13.69 -15.47
C PHE A 116 -3.13 -13.55 -15.66
N SER A 117 -3.68 -12.34 -15.50
CA SER A 117 -5.10 -12.03 -15.70
C SER A 117 -5.39 -11.57 -17.13
#